data_AF-A0A409WVX8-F1
#
_entry.id   AF-A0A409WVX8-F1
#
_cell.length_a   1.000
_cell.length_b   1.000
_cell.length_c   1.000
_cell.angle_alpha   90.00
_cell.angle_beta   90.00
_cell.angle_gamma   90.00
#
_symmetry.space_group_name_H-M   'P 1'
#
loop_
_entity.id
_entity.type
_entity.pdbx_description
1 polymer ?
#
loop_
_entity_poly.entity_id
_entity_poly.type
_entity_poly.pdbx_seq_one_letter_code
_entity_poly.pdbx_strand_id
1 'polypeptide(L)'
;MTDSHKDLYNYTAGRWVYNDALRREERKVVFDVAGLSKLAAESVNQSPTDVVNTSKLAEGGFNRTFIVTFRDDRKVVARIPYPITVPNYYAIASEVATIEYQRTCGIPVPEIYGYSADSDNIAGTPYILMEFIPGPTLSDVWRNLGDEEVVSVIHQLTELESRMMSKPL
;
A
#
# COMPACT_ATOMS: atom_id res chain seq x y z
N MET A 1 -6.16 -21.52 -18.51
CA MET A 1 -4.93 -21.38 -17.69
C MET A 1 -4.33 -20.03 -17.98
N THR A 2 -4.85 -18.98 -17.36
CA THR A 2 -4.62 -17.59 -17.77
C THR A 2 -3.87 -16.84 -16.68
N ASP A 3 -2.57 -16.64 -16.92
CA ASP A 3 -1.86 -15.36 -16.74
C ASP A 3 -1.92 -14.60 -15.41
N SER A 4 -2.23 -15.26 -14.29
CA SER A 4 -2.28 -14.62 -12.95
C SER A 4 -0.97 -13.92 -12.53
N HIS A 5 0.17 -14.27 -13.13
CA HIS A 5 1.46 -13.64 -12.82
C HIS A 5 1.70 -12.33 -13.58
N LYS A 6 1.05 -12.09 -14.73
CA LYS A 6 1.27 -10.84 -15.49
C LYS A 6 0.66 -9.61 -14.82
N ASP A 7 -0.37 -9.80 -13.99
CA ASP A 7 -1.01 -8.68 -13.29
C ASP A 7 -0.15 -8.11 -12.14
N LEU A 8 0.81 -8.89 -11.63
CA LEU A 8 1.70 -8.44 -10.54
C LEU A 8 2.65 -7.34 -11.01
N TYR A 9 3.13 -7.42 -12.26
CA TYR A 9 4.18 -6.54 -12.77
C TYR A 9 3.65 -5.36 -13.59
N ASN A 10 2.46 -5.47 -14.18
CA ASN A 10 1.93 -4.46 -15.09
C ASN A 10 0.89 -3.53 -14.43
N TYR A 11 0.83 -2.28 -14.92
CA TYR A 11 -0.21 -1.33 -14.57
C TYR A 11 -1.50 -1.64 -15.33
N THR A 12 -2.59 -1.85 -14.59
CA THR A 12 -3.90 -2.31 -15.09
C THR A 12 -5.07 -1.41 -14.71
N ALA A 13 -4.94 -0.53 -13.70
CA ALA A 13 -6.03 0.28 -13.15
C ALA A 13 -6.50 1.45 -14.02
N GLY A 14 -5.71 1.89 -15.00
CA GLY A 14 -6.07 3.08 -15.79
C GLY A 14 -5.43 3.14 -17.17
N ARG A 15 -5.75 4.24 -17.87
CA ARG A 15 -5.25 4.60 -19.19
C ARG A 15 -4.95 6.09 -19.23
N TRP A 16 -4.00 6.48 -20.07
CA TRP A 16 -3.69 7.89 -20.33
C TRP A 16 -4.20 8.30 -21.71
N VAL A 17 -4.75 9.52 -21.79
CA VAL A 17 -5.16 10.11 -23.07
C VAL A 17 -3.97 10.31 -24.01
N TYR A 18 -2.77 10.57 -23.45
CA TYR A 18 -1.53 10.74 -24.19
C TYR A 18 -0.44 9.80 -23.65
N ASN A 19 0.35 9.22 -24.55
CA ASN A 19 1.46 8.32 -24.23
C ASN A 19 1.09 7.07 -23.40
N ASP A 20 -0.12 6.52 -23.54
CA ASP A 20 -0.61 5.40 -22.72
C ASP A 20 0.38 4.22 -22.58
N ALA A 21 0.88 3.72 -23.70
CA ALA A 21 1.82 2.60 -23.71
C ALA A 21 3.10 2.92 -22.92
N LEU A 22 3.64 4.13 -23.11
CA LEU A 22 4.82 4.61 -22.38
C LEU A 22 4.51 4.74 -20.88
N ARG A 23 3.38 5.36 -20.50
CA ARG A 23 3.01 5.58 -19.08
C ARG A 23 2.75 4.28 -18.32
N ARG A 24 2.30 3.23 -19.01
CA ARG A 24 2.17 1.88 -18.46
C ARG A 24 3.52 1.18 -18.32
N GLU A 25 4.40 1.30 -19.32
CA GLU A 25 5.74 0.70 -19.25
C GLU A 25 6.60 1.35 -18.14
N GLU A 26 6.52 2.68 -17.98
CA GLU A 26 7.16 3.41 -16.86
C GLU A 26 6.70 2.95 -15.47
N ARG A 27 5.53 2.30 -15.38
CA ARG A 27 4.92 1.77 -14.13
C ARG A 27 5.00 0.25 -14.05
N LYS A 28 5.77 -0.37 -14.92
CA LYS A 28 6.10 -1.78 -14.81
C LYS A 28 7.18 -1.95 -13.75
N VAL A 29 6.94 -2.86 -12.80
CA VAL A 29 7.91 -3.20 -11.76
C VAL A 29 8.06 -4.70 -11.75
N VAL A 30 9.28 -5.19 -11.98
CA VAL A 30 9.64 -6.59 -11.83
C VAL A 30 10.37 -6.72 -10.51
N PHE A 31 9.95 -7.68 -9.70
CA PHE A 31 10.47 -7.92 -8.35
C PHE A 31 10.33 -9.40 -8.01
N ASP A 32 11.07 -9.88 -7.00
CA ASP A 32 10.96 -11.24 -6.51
C ASP A 32 9.78 -11.35 -5.53
N VAL A 33 8.72 -12.01 -5.99
CA VAL A 33 7.49 -12.21 -5.21
C VAL A 33 7.77 -13.06 -3.95
N ALA A 34 8.60 -14.10 -4.06
CA ALA A 34 8.92 -14.97 -2.92
C ALA A 34 9.80 -14.22 -1.89
N GLY A 35 10.72 -13.39 -2.37
CA GLY A 35 11.51 -12.46 -1.55
C GLY A 35 10.62 -11.49 -0.79
N LEU A 36 9.63 -10.88 -1.46
CA LEU A 36 8.68 -9.98 -0.82
C LEU A 36 7.81 -10.69 0.22
N SER A 37 7.28 -11.87 -0.11
CA SER A 37 6.49 -12.69 0.83
C SER A 37 7.30 -13.10 2.06
N LYS A 38 8.59 -13.42 1.88
CA LYS A 38 9.49 -13.74 2.98
C LYS A 38 9.72 -12.54 3.91
N LEU A 39 10.02 -11.37 3.35
CA LEU A 39 10.17 -10.13 4.12
C LEU A 39 8.88 -9.78 4.88
N ALA A 40 7.73 -9.94 4.22
CA ALA A 40 6.43 -9.74 4.85
C ALA A 40 6.16 -10.72 5.99
N ALA A 41 6.61 -11.97 5.91
CA ALA A 41 6.49 -12.94 7.00
C ALA A 41 7.38 -12.59 8.20
N GLU A 42 8.64 -12.28 7.92
CA GLU A 42 9.63 -11.91 8.93
C GLU A 42 9.23 -10.65 9.69
N SER A 43 8.66 -9.64 9.01
CA SER A 43 8.26 -8.37 9.64
C SER A 43 7.17 -8.52 10.71
N VAL A 44 6.46 -9.65 10.72
CA VAL A 44 5.39 -9.93 11.67
C VAL A 44 5.60 -11.24 12.44
N ASN A 45 6.85 -11.72 12.49
CA ASN A 45 7.26 -12.94 13.21
C ASN A 45 6.52 -14.22 12.78
N GLN A 46 6.27 -14.39 11.46
CA GLN A 46 5.72 -15.64 10.89
C GLN A 46 6.75 -16.37 10.05
N SER A 47 6.52 -17.65 9.80
CA SER A 47 7.31 -18.40 8.85
C SER A 47 6.91 -18.03 7.41
N PRO A 48 7.86 -17.90 6.47
CA PRO A 48 7.54 -17.79 5.05
C PRO A 48 6.69 -18.97 4.52
N THR A 49 6.75 -20.14 5.17
CA THR A 49 5.93 -21.31 4.84
C THR A 49 4.45 -21.15 5.21
N ASP A 50 4.10 -20.11 5.98
CA ASP A 50 2.73 -19.81 6.39
C ASP A 50 2.04 -18.84 5.43
N VAL A 51 2.77 -18.27 4.47
CA VAL A 51 2.18 -17.46 3.38
C VAL A 51 1.36 -18.37 2.47
N VAL A 52 0.06 -18.10 2.35
CA VAL A 52 -0.86 -18.86 1.49
C VAL A 52 -1.12 -18.17 0.16
N ASN A 53 -1.04 -16.84 0.11
CA ASN A 53 -1.28 -16.07 -1.10
C ASN A 53 -0.54 -14.74 -1.07
N THR A 54 -0.09 -14.29 -2.24
CA THR A 54 0.37 -12.91 -2.46
C THR A 54 -0.28 -12.41 -3.74
N SER A 55 -1.13 -11.40 -3.61
CA SER A 55 -1.88 -10.87 -4.74
C SER A 55 -1.88 -9.35 -4.74
N LYS A 56 -2.07 -8.76 -5.92
CA LYS A 56 -2.26 -7.32 -6.06
C LYS A 56 -3.54 -6.89 -5.34
N LEU A 57 -3.41 -5.96 -4.39
CA LEU A 57 -4.52 -5.39 -3.64
C LEU A 57 -5.09 -4.18 -4.36
N ALA A 58 -4.21 -3.27 -4.76
CA ALA A 58 -4.57 -2.02 -5.41
C ALA A 58 -3.36 -1.47 -6.16
N GLU A 59 -3.59 -0.46 -6.99
CA GLU A 59 -2.52 0.38 -7.50
C GLU A 59 -3.02 1.80 -7.77
N GLY A 60 -2.13 2.77 -7.65
CA GLY A 60 -2.43 4.18 -7.89
C GLY A 60 -1.46 4.82 -8.87
N GLY A 61 -1.28 6.15 -8.80
CA GLY A 61 -0.35 6.87 -9.67
C GLY A 61 1.13 6.68 -9.33
N PHE A 62 1.42 6.36 -8.06
CA PHE A 62 2.77 6.38 -7.46
C PHE A 62 3.25 5.03 -6.94
N ASN A 63 2.32 4.20 -6.44
CA ASN A 63 2.65 2.93 -5.81
C ASN A 63 1.75 1.81 -6.35
N ARG A 64 2.26 0.59 -6.29
CA ARG A 64 1.47 -0.65 -6.35
C ARG A 64 1.42 -1.29 -4.97
N THR A 65 0.28 -1.82 -4.62
CA THR A 65 0.03 -2.40 -3.31
C THR A 65 -0.35 -3.86 -3.46
N PHE A 66 0.29 -4.72 -2.69
CA PHE A 66 0.05 -6.15 -2.60
C PHE A 66 -0.47 -6.49 -1.21
N ILE A 67 -1.20 -7.60 -1.13
CA ILE A 67 -1.60 -8.22 0.12
C ILE A 67 -0.97 -9.60 0.21
N VAL A 68 -0.28 -9.84 1.31
CA VAL A 68 0.29 -11.13 1.69
C VAL A 68 -0.63 -11.72 2.76
N THR A 69 -1.27 -12.84 2.44
CA THR A 69 -2.19 -13.54 3.34
C THR A 69 -1.50 -14.76 3.93
N PHE A 70 -1.64 -14.93 5.24
CA PHE A 70 -1.09 -16.05 6.01
C PHE A 70 -2.15 -17.11 6.30
N ARG A 71 -1.73 -18.30 6.72
CA ARG A 71 -2.61 -19.44 7.04
C ARG A 71 -3.55 -19.15 8.22
N ASP A 72 -3.18 -18.22 9.10
CA ASP A 72 -3.96 -17.76 10.25
C ASP A 72 -4.90 -16.58 9.91
N ASP A 73 -5.18 -16.35 8.63
CA ASP A 73 -5.97 -15.24 8.08
C ASP A 73 -5.39 -13.83 8.30
N ARG A 74 -4.21 -13.72 8.94
CA ARG A 74 -3.54 -12.44 9.05
C ARG A 74 -3.10 -11.96 7.67
N LYS A 75 -3.07 -10.64 7.51
CA LYS A 75 -2.74 -9.97 6.25
C LYS A 75 -1.69 -8.90 6.50
N VAL A 76 -0.69 -8.85 5.62
CA VAL A 76 0.30 -7.76 5.55
C VAL A 76 0.14 -7.07 4.21
N VAL A 77 0.16 -5.75 4.23
CA VAL A 77 0.17 -4.93 3.03
C VAL A 77 1.61 -4.62 2.66
N ALA A 78 1.99 -4.91 1.42
CA ALA A 78 3.27 -4.53 0.85
C ALA A 78 3.07 -3.46 -0.23
N ARG A 79 3.58 -2.25 0.00
CA ARG A 79 3.57 -1.14 -0.96
C ARG A 79 4.91 -1.06 -1.67
N ILE A 80 4.90 -1.04 -2.99
CA ILE A 80 6.08 -0.91 -3.84
C ILE A 80 5.93 0.38 -4.67
N PRO A 81 6.87 1.33 -4.57
CA PRO A 81 6.87 2.51 -5.42
C PRO A 81 7.14 2.20 -6.88
N TYR A 82 6.60 3.01 -7.79
CA TYR A 82 6.96 2.92 -9.19
C TYR A 82 8.33 3.53 -9.47
N PRO A 83 9.05 3.10 -10.52
CA PRO A 83 10.38 3.63 -10.84
C PRO A 83 10.39 5.14 -11.11
N ILE A 84 9.22 5.73 -11.42
CA ILE A 84 9.05 7.17 -11.64
C ILE A 84 9.03 8.00 -10.35
N THR A 85 8.88 7.38 -9.17
CA THR A 85 8.84 8.10 -7.89
C THR A 85 10.25 8.31 -7.33
N VAL A 86 11.05 9.11 -8.04
CA VAL A 86 12.42 9.41 -7.67
C VAL A 86 12.55 10.70 -6.85
N PRO A 87 13.49 10.76 -5.89
CA PRO A 87 14.35 9.66 -5.43
C PRO A 87 13.61 8.69 -4.48
N ASN A 88 13.73 7.38 -4.73
CA ASN A 88 13.03 6.34 -3.95
C ASN A 88 13.28 6.46 -2.44
N TYR A 89 14.52 6.80 -2.06
CA TYR A 89 14.91 6.99 -0.66
C TYR A 89 14.00 7.99 0.05
N TYR A 90 13.89 9.21 -0.49
CA TYR A 90 13.07 10.25 0.14
C TYR A 90 11.59 9.93 0.05
N ALA A 91 11.11 9.35 -1.05
CA ALA A 91 9.71 8.96 -1.20
C ALA A 91 9.29 7.99 -0.08
N ILE A 92 10.03 6.89 0.11
CA ILE A 92 9.73 5.91 1.15
C ILE A 92 9.98 6.48 2.56
N ALA A 93 11.13 7.09 2.79
CA ALA A 93 11.48 7.59 4.13
C ALA A 93 10.51 8.66 4.62
N SER A 94 10.08 9.58 3.74
CA SER A 94 9.09 10.60 4.09
C SER A 94 7.69 10.01 4.33
N GLU A 95 7.28 9.01 3.54
CA GLU A 95 5.99 8.34 3.74
C GLU A 95 5.98 7.60 5.09
N VAL A 96 7.01 6.81 5.39
CA VAL A 96 7.13 6.09 6.66
C VAL A 96 7.20 7.05 7.84
N ALA A 97 8.08 8.06 7.78
CA ALA A 97 8.21 9.04 8.85
C ALA A 97 6.89 9.78 9.12
N THR A 98 6.14 10.12 8.07
CA THR A 98 4.84 10.77 8.21
C THR A 98 3.82 9.85 8.87
N ILE A 99 3.73 8.58 8.44
CA ILE A 99 2.79 7.60 9.03
C ILE A 99 3.12 7.38 10.51
N GLU A 100 4.39 7.13 10.84
CA GLU A 100 4.81 6.93 12.23
C GLU A 100 4.55 8.17 13.09
N TYR A 101 4.86 9.36 12.58
CA TYR A 101 4.57 10.61 13.29
C TYR A 101 3.08 10.79 13.57
N GLN A 102 2.23 10.57 12.57
CA GLN A 102 0.78 10.68 12.72
C GLN A 102 0.23 9.65 13.72
N ARG A 103 0.79 8.44 13.76
CA ARG A 103 0.48 7.46 14.79
C ARG A 103 0.80 7.97 16.19
N THR A 104 1.96 8.60 16.40
CA THR A 104 2.31 9.21 17.71
C THR A 104 1.35 10.33 18.11
N CYS A 105 0.73 10.99 17.13
CA CYS A 105 -0.31 12.01 17.33
C CYS A 105 -1.70 11.42 17.58
N GLY A 106 -1.84 10.09 17.65
CA GLY A 106 -3.10 9.38 17.87
C GLY A 106 -4.00 9.31 16.63
N ILE A 107 -3.49 9.66 15.44
CA ILE A 107 -4.24 9.53 14.19
C ILE A 107 -4.31 8.04 13.81
N PRO A 108 -5.51 7.52 13.45
CA PRO A 108 -5.67 6.11 13.08
C PRO A 108 -5.10 5.85 11.68
N VAL A 109 -3.79 5.62 11.62
CA VAL A 109 -3.05 5.21 10.42
C VAL A 109 -2.66 3.73 10.51
N PRO A 110 -2.16 3.08 9.44
CA PRO A 110 -1.64 1.70 9.48
C PRO A 110 -0.31 1.59 10.21
N GLU A 111 -0.04 0.46 10.89
CA GLU A 111 1.24 0.23 11.57
C GLU A 111 2.32 -0.14 10.54
N ILE A 112 3.52 0.44 10.67
CA ILE A 112 4.65 0.09 9.80
C ILE A 112 5.37 -1.11 10.43
N TYR A 113 5.45 -2.21 9.69
CA TYR A 113 6.16 -3.41 10.11
C TYR A 113 7.63 -3.41 9.64
N GLY A 114 7.93 -2.67 8.57
CA GLY A 114 9.28 -2.50 8.06
C GLY A 114 9.30 -1.90 6.67
N TYR A 115 10.45 -1.40 6.22
CA TYR A 115 10.61 -0.84 4.88
C TYR A 115 12.05 -0.98 4.40
N SER A 116 12.24 -0.94 3.08
CA SER A 116 13.55 -0.78 2.44
C SER A 116 13.42 0.25 1.33
N ALA A 117 14.27 1.27 1.35
CA ALA A 117 14.26 2.30 0.32
C ALA A 117 15.16 1.94 -0.88
N ASP A 118 16.01 0.93 -0.72
CA ASP A 118 16.91 0.39 -1.74
C ASP A 118 16.39 -0.93 -2.28
N SER A 119 16.79 -1.25 -3.52
CA SER A 119 16.52 -2.54 -4.16
C SER A 119 17.51 -3.64 -3.76
N ASP A 120 18.53 -3.31 -2.95
CA ASP A 120 19.51 -4.28 -2.43
C ASP A 120 18.92 -5.08 -1.26
N ASN A 121 17.86 -5.83 -1.57
CA ASN A 121 17.16 -6.72 -0.66
C ASN A 121 16.63 -7.92 -1.45
N ILE A 122 16.15 -8.96 -0.74
CA ILE A 122 15.74 -10.21 -1.39
C ILE A 122 14.51 -10.08 -2.31
N ALA A 123 13.71 -9.03 -2.20
CA ALA A 123 12.62 -8.74 -3.15
C ALA A 123 13.11 -8.03 -4.41
N GLY A 124 14.34 -7.50 -4.42
CA GLY A 124 14.91 -6.77 -5.55
C GLY A 124 14.20 -5.44 -5.85
N THR A 125 13.43 -4.90 -4.91
CA THR A 125 12.65 -3.68 -5.08
C THR A 125 12.49 -2.94 -3.74
N PRO A 126 12.37 -1.60 -3.73
CA PRO A 126 12.01 -0.87 -2.53
C PRO A 126 10.59 -1.23 -2.09
N TYR A 127 10.32 -1.18 -0.79
CA TYR A 127 9.00 -1.53 -0.26
C TYR A 127 8.70 -0.87 1.08
N ILE A 128 7.41 -0.83 1.43
CA ILE A 128 6.89 -0.59 2.77
C ILE A 128 5.96 -1.75 3.13
N LEU A 129 6.21 -2.41 4.26
CA LEU A 129 5.36 -3.44 4.86
C LEU A 129 4.56 -2.80 5.98
N MET A 130 3.24 -2.95 5.94
CA MET A 130 2.36 -2.29 6.89
C MET A 130 1.09 -3.10 7.19
N GLU A 131 0.39 -2.67 8.22
CA GLU A 131 -0.87 -3.22 8.67
C GLU A 131 -1.93 -3.21 7.56
N PHE A 132 -2.68 -4.31 7.46
CA PHE A 132 -3.90 -4.36 6.68
C PHE A 132 -5.07 -3.85 7.52
N ILE A 133 -5.71 -2.77 7.09
CA ILE A 133 -6.92 -2.23 7.74
C ILE A 133 -8.16 -2.92 7.13
N PRO A 134 -8.89 -3.75 7.90
CA PRO A 134 -10.08 -4.40 7.41
C PRO A 134 -11.25 -3.41 7.31
N GLY A 135 -12.02 -3.51 6.23
CA GLY A 135 -13.23 -2.72 6.04
C GLY A 135 -13.40 -2.30 4.57
N PRO A 136 -14.61 -1.86 4.20
CA PRO A 136 -14.83 -1.27 2.90
C PRO A 136 -14.16 0.11 2.81
N THR A 137 -13.78 0.53 1.62
CA THR A 137 -13.39 1.92 1.40
C THR A 137 -14.64 2.81 1.43
N LEU A 138 -14.45 4.11 1.71
CA LEU A 138 -15.56 5.05 1.65
C LEU A 138 -16.21 5.06 0.27
N SER A 139 -15.43 4.91 -0.81
CA SER A 139 -15.94 4.84 -2.18
C SER A 139 -16.86 3.65 -2.42
N ASP A 140 -16.62 2.51 -1.77
CA ASP A 140 -17.45 1.31 -1.92
C ASP A 140 -18.85 1.50 -1.32
N VAL A 141 -18.94 2.25 -0.22
CA VAL A 141 -20.19 2.43 0.53
C VAL A 141 -20.89 3.75 0.24
N TRP A 142 -20.20 4.76 -0.30
CA TRP A 142 -20.69 6.14 -0.43
C TRP A 142 -22.09 6.27 -1.00
N ARG A 143 -22.38 5.53 -2.09
CA ARG A 143 -23.68 5.59 -2.78
C ARG A 143 -24.84 4.95 -2.00
N ASN A 144 -24.53 4.16 -0.99
CA ASN A 144 -25.50 3.44 -0.18
C ASN A 144 -25.75 4.12 1.17
N LEU A 145 -25.00 5.18 1.49
CA LEU A 145 -25.18 5.94 2.74
C LEU A 145 -26.44 6.80 2.66
N GLY A 146 -27.22 6.82 3.74
CA GLY A 146 -28.29 7.78 3.94
C GLY A 146 -27.77 9.16 4.36
N ASP A 147 -28.62 10.19 4.29
CA ASP A 147 -28.23 11.58 4.56
C ASP A 147 -27.58 11.75 5.95
N GLU A 148 -28.13 11.12 7.00
CA GLU A 148 -27.57 11.18 8.36
C GLU A 148 -26.19 10.52 8.46
N GLU A 149 -25.98 9.41 7.73
CA GLU A 149 -24.69 8.71 7.69
C GLU A 149 -23.64 9.53 6.94
N VAL A 150 -24.04 10.17 5.83
CA VAL A 150 -23.19 11.11 5.09
C VAL A 150 -22.75 12.25 6.00
N VAL A 151 -23.67 12.88 6.73
CA VAL A 151 -23.35 13.96 7.68
C VAL A 151 -22.37 13.46 8.75
N SER A 152 -22.59 12.27 9.31
CA SER A 152 -21.69 11.65 10.29
C SER A 152 -20.28 11.42 9.74
N VAL A 153 -20.15 10.88 8.52
CA VAL A 153 -18.85 10.65 7.88
C VAL A 153 -18.12 11.97 7.63
N ILE A 154 -18.83 12.99 7.13
CA ILE A 154 -18.23 14.32 6.90
C ILE A 154 -17.74 14.92 8.22
N HIS A 155 -18.50 14.80 9.30
CA HIS A 155 -18.08 15.28 10.61
C HIS A 155 -16.80 14.57 11.08
N GLN A 156 -16.75 13.23 10.99
CA GLN A 156 -15.54 12.45 11.32
C GLN A 156 -14.33 12.84 10.47
N LEU A 157 -14.53 13.09 9.17
CA LEU A 157 -13.46 13.55 8.28
C LEU A 157 -12.93 14.93 8.69
N THR A 158 -13.82 15.87 8.99
CA THR A 158 -13.41 17.22 9.43
C THR A 158 -12.68 17.19 10.78
N GLU A 159 -13.09 16.31 11.70
CA GLU A 159 -12.39 16.11 12.96
C GLU A 159 -10.99 15.52 12.74
N LEU A 160 -10.86 14.52 11.86
CA LEU A 160 -9.59 13.93 11.49
C LEU A 160 -8.63 14.95 10.87
N GLU A 161 -9.11 15.74 9.90
CA GLU A 161 -8.32 16.80 9.27
C GLU A 161 -7.89 17.86 10.29
N SER A 162 -8.81 18.31 11.15
CA SER A 162 -8.50 19.27 12.23
C SER A 162 -7.41 18.74 13.16
N ARG A 163 -7.49 17.46 13.55
CA ARG A 163 -6.49 16.80 14.38
C ARG A 163 -5.14 16.70 13.68
N MET A 164 -5.09 16.39 12.38
CA MET A 164 -3.84 16.35 11.60
C MET A 164 -3.22 17.74 11.45
N MET A 165 -4.03 18.77 11.17
CA MET A 165 -3.56 20.15 10.93
C MET A 165 -3.17 20.90 12.21
N SER A 166 -3.63 20.45 13.37
CA SER A 166 -3.28 21.04 14.68
C SER A 166 -1.93 20.57 15.23
N LYS A 167 -1.26 19.60 14.58
CA LYS A 167 0.05 19.10 15.01
C LYS A 167 1.17 19.86 14.27
N PRO A 168 2.24 20.25 14.98
CA PRO A 168 3.41 20.84 14.33
C PRO A 168 4.06 19.83 13.37
N LEU A 169 4.64 20.31 12.28
CA LEU A 169 5.50 19.53 11.38
C LEU A 169 6.94 19.51 11.88
#